data_AF-A0A2L2Z0K2-F1
#
_entry.id   AF-A0A2L2Z0K2-F1
#
_cell.length_a   1.000
_cell.length_b   1.000
_cell.length_c   1.000
_cell.angle_alpha   90.00
_cell.angle_beta   90.00
_cell.angle_gamma   90.00
#
_symmetry.space_group_name_H-M   'P 1'
#
loop_
_entity.id
_entity.type
_entity.pdbx_description
1 polymer ?
#
loop_
_entity_poly.entity_id
_entity_poly.type
_entity_poly.pdbx_seq_one_letter_code
_entity_poly.pdbx_strand_id
1 'polypeptide(L)' 'MDEYGQRLYGIVGPYDEGARVTLVCEVDGGNPLPSVTWWKGDVLLDDSYEDTDQGFVRNEMVVDRIERKDW' A
#
# COMPACT_ATOMS: atom_id res chain seq x y z
N MET A 1 3.40 -0.59 -6.17
CA MET A 1 3.95 -0.80 -7.54
C MET A 1 3.57 0.40 -8.37
N ASP A 2 4.28 0.70 -9.47
CA ASP A 2 3.81 1.73 -10.40
C ASP A 2 2.70 1.22 -11.33
N GLU A 3 2.24 2.08 -12.23
CA GLU A 3 1.24 1.76 -13.26
C GLU A 3 1.66 0.63 -14.23
N TYR A 4 2.94 0.28 -14.26
CA TYR A 4 3.50 -0.82 -15.05
C TYR A 4 3.73 -2.10 -14.23
N GLY A 5 3.33 -2.10 -12.95
CA GLY A 5 3.50 -3.23 -12.04
C GLY A 5 4.92 -3.36 -11.47
N GLN A 6 5.78 -2.35 -11.64
CA GLN A 6 7.15 -2.39 -11.12
C GLN A 6 7.17 -2.12 -9.61
N ARG A 7 7.94 -2.92 -8.87
CA ARG A 7 8.27 -2.62 -7.47
C ARG A 7 9.22 -1.41 -7.44
N LEU A 8 8.76 -0.33 -6.81
CA LEU A 8 9.55 0.87 -6.60
C LEU A 8 10.14 0.88 -5.18
N TYR A 9 11.35 1.42 -5.03
CA TYR A 9 12.08 1.49 -3.78
C TYR A 9 12.46 2.94 -3.47
N GLY A 10 12.37 3.33 -2.18
CA GLY A 10 12.70 4.68 -1.73
C GLY A 10 11.54 5.67 -1.87
N ILE A 11 11.85 6.93 -2.20
CA ILE A 11 10.83 7.96 -2.43
C ILE A 11 10.14 7.68 -3.76
N VAL A 12 8.84 7.44 -3.71
CA VAL A 12 8.03 7.18 -4.89
C VAL A 12 7.26 8.46 -5.24
N GLY A 13 7.62 9.10 -6.35
CA GLY A 13 7.05 10.38 -6.78
C GLY A 13 8.07 11.26 -7.53
N PRO A 14 7.70 12.48 -7.97
CA PRO A 14 6.45 13.19 -7.67
C PRO A 14 5.23 12.65 -8.44
N TYR A 15 4.06 12.68 -7.80
CA TYR A 15 2.77 12.38 -8.44
C TYR A 15 2.02 13.66 -8.77
N ASP A 16 1.30 13.65 -9.88
CA ASP A 16 0.40 14.76 -10.23
C ASP A 16 -0.80 14.80 -9.28
N GLU A 17 -1.27 16.02 -8.97
CA GLU A 17 -2.47 16.20 -8.17
C GLU A 17 -3.69 15.65 -8.90
N GLY A 18 -4.49 14.84 -8.20
CA GLY A 18 -5.59 14.09 -8.79
C GLY A 18 -5.19 12.77 -9.45
N ALA A 19 -3.91 12.38 -9.39
CA ALA A 19 -3.49 11.05 -9.83
C ALA A 19 -4.11 9.96 -8.95
N ARG A 20 -4.39 8.82 -9.59
CA ARG A 20 -4.81 7.59 -8.94
C ARG A 20 -3.60 6.68 -8.73
N VAL A 21 -3.36 6.24 -7.50
CA VAL A 21 -2.26 5.33 -7.18
C VAL A 21 -2.75 4.11 -6.41
N THR A 22 -2.09 2.99 -6.63
CA THR A 22 -2.33 1.75 -5.91
C THR A 22 -1.13 1.45 -5.02
N LEU A 23 -1.35 1.48 -3.72
CA LEU A 23 -0.37 1.08 -2.72
C LEU A 23 -0.53 -0.42 -2.47
N VAL A 24 0.57 -1.15 -2.54
CA VAL A 24 0.60 -2.60 -2.32
C VAL A 24 1.70 -2.89 -1.32
N CYS A 25 1.34 -3.56 -0.22
CA CYS A 25 2.28 -4.09 0.76
C CYS A 25 2.12 -5.61 0.81
N GLU A 26 3.23 -6.33 0.69
CA GLU A 26 3.30 -7.80 0.74
C GLU A 26 4.32 -8.18 1.81
N VAL A 27 3.93 -9.07 2.71
CA VAL A 27 4.80 -9.58 3.79
C VAL A 27 4.85 -11.10 3.73
N ASP A 28 6.03 -11.63 3.46
CA ASP A 28 6.29 -13.07 3.46
C ASP A 28 6.59 -13.60 4.88
N GLY A 29 5.93 -14.69 5.26
CA GLY A 29 6.21 -15.43 6.50
C GLY A 29 5.54 -14.87 7.77
N GLY A 30 6.14 -15.17 8.93
CA GLY A 30 5.57 -14.88 10.25
C GLY A 30 4.90 -16.10 10.91
N ASN A 31 4.99 -16.20 12.24
CA ASN A 31 4.26 -17.20 13.03
C ASN A 31 3.88 -16.59 14.39
N PRO A 32 2.61 -16.17 14.60
CA PRO A 32 1.47 -16.26 13.66
C PRO A 32 1.62 -15.35 12.44
N LEU A 33 0.76 -15.54 11.42
CA LEU A 33 0.69 -14.65 10.25
C LEU A 33 0.48 -13.18 10.70
N PRO A 34 1.18 -12.22 10.12
CA PRO A 34 1.08 -10.81 10.50
C PRO A 34 -0.20 -10.16 9.97
N SER A 35 -0.53 -8.99 10.52
CA SER A 35 -1.54 -8.08 9.98
C SER A 35 -0.85 -6.90 9.30
N VAL A 36 -1.32 -6.49 8.12
CA VAL A 36 -0.75 -5.36 7.36
C VAL A 36 -1.79 -4.25 7.25
N THR A 37 -1.43 -3.04 7.67
CA THR A 37 -2.35 -1.89 7.74
C THR A 37 -1.68 -0.63 7.17
N TRP A 38 -2.46 0.21 6.50
CA TRP A 38 -2.01 1.51 5.97
C TRP A 38 -2.33 2.63 6.95
N TRP A 39 -1.34 3.47 7.20
CA TRP A 39 -1.45 4.62 8.10
C TRP A 39 -0.98 5.90 7.40
N LYS A 40 -1.63 7.02 7.73
CA LYS A 40 -1.19 8.37 7.40
C LYS A 40 -1.04 9.17 8.69
N GLY A 41 0.20 9.32 9.15
CA GLY A 41 0.46 9.81 10.51
C GLY A 41 -0.20 8.88 11.52
N ASP A 42 -1.07 9.42 12.37
CA ASP A 42 -1.80 8.67 13.39
C ASP A 42 -3.18 8.14 12.92
N VAL A 43 -3.51 8.34 11.63
CA VAL A 43 -4.80 7.93 11.07
C VAL A 43 -4.65 6.60 10.34
N LEU A 44 -5.40 5.59 10.80
CA LEU A 44 -5.58 4.33 10.09
C LEU A 44 -6.40 4.59 8.81
N LEU A 45 -5.82 4.31 7.66
CA LEU A 45 -6.47 4.44 6.36
C LEU A 45 -7.14 3.15 5.93
N ASP A 46 -6.46 2.02 6.16
CA ASP A 46 -6.95 0.71 5.77
C ASP A 46 -6.35 -0.40 6.63
N ASP A 47 -7.19 -1.31 7.09
CA ASP A 47 -6.83 -2.53 7.81
C ASP A 47 -7.32 -3.81 7.12
N SER A 48 -7.80 -3.70 5.88
CA SER A 48 -8.20 -4.85 5.09
C SER A 48 -6.98 -5.51 4.44
N TYR A 49 -6.53 -6.61 5.05
CA TYR A 49 -5.48 -7.45 4.52
C TYR A 49 -6.00 -8.86 4.24
N GLU A 50 -5.33 -9.55 3.33
CA GLU A 50 -5.68 -10.90 2.91
C GLU A 50 -4.49 -11.83 3.10
N ASP A 51 -4.76 -12.99 3.70
CA ASP A 51 -3.83 -14.12 3.71
C ASP A 51 -3.91 -14.81 2.35
N THR A 52 -2.83 -14.76 1.58
CA THR A 52 -2.81 -15.40 0.26
C THR A 52 -2.46 -16.88 0.37
N ASP A 53 -2.99 -17.69 -0.55
CA ASP A 53 -2.66 -19.12 -0.67
C ASP A 53 -1.15 -19.36 -0.94
N GLN A 54 -0.42 -18.31 -1.32
CA GLN A 54 1.01 -18.33 -1.58
C GLN A 54 1.86 -18.15 -0.32
N GLY A 55 1.24 -17.98 0.86
CA GLY A 55 1.92 -17.93 2.15
C GLY A 55 2.45 -16.55 2.55
N PHE A 56 1.96 -15.50 1.88
CA PHE A 56 2.23 -14.11 2.26
C PHE A 56 0.94 -13.36 2.57
N VAL A 57 1.04 -12.31 3.36
CA VAL A 57 -0.05 -11.39 3.66
C VAL A 57 0.04 -10.19 2.74
N ARG A 58 -1.08 -9.80 2.12
CA ARG A 58 -1.15 -8.66 1.20
C ARG A 58 -2.19 -7.66 1.65
N ASN A 59 -1.83 -6.38 1.58
CA ASN A 59 -2.77 -5.28 1.68
C ASN A 59 -2.62 -4.39 0.44
N GLU A 60 -3.74 -4.15 -0.25
CA GLU A 60 -3.82 -3.30 -1.44
C GLU A 60 -4.84 -2.17 -1.23
N MET A 61 -4.35 -0.92 -1.23
CA MET A 61 -5.17 0.27 -1.06
C MET A 61 -5.08 1.17 -2.30
N VAL A 62 -6.23 1.58 -2.82
CA VAL A 62 -6.33 2.54 -3.92
C VAL A 62 -6.56 3.94 -3.36
N VAL A 63 -5.69 4.87 -3.72
CA VAL A 63 -5.91 6.31 -3.50
C VAL A 63 -6.35 6.91 -4.81
N ASP A 64 -7.64 7.22 -4.92
CA ASP A 64 -8.26 7.65 -6.18
C ASP A 64 -7.82 9.03 -6.65
N ARG A 65 -7.57 9.95 -5.71
CA ARG A 65 -7.15 11.33 -6.01
C ARG A 65 -6.18 11.81 -4.95
N ILE A 66 -4.89 11.78 -5.25
CA ILE A 66 -3.87 12.37 -4.36
C ILE A 66 -4.00 13.90 -4.38
N GLU A 67 -4.07 14.51 -3.22
CA GLU A 67 -4.07 15.95 -3.03
C GLU A 67 -2.78 16.44 -2.39
N ARG A 68 -2.44 17.73 -2.52
CA ARG A 68 -1.25 18.29 -1.86
C ARG A 68 -1.26 18.21 -0.32
N LYS A 69 -2.41 17.92 0.28
CA LYS A 69 -2.53 17.69 1.74
C LYS A 69 -2.22 16.23 2.12
N ASP A 70 -1.89 15.39 1.15
CA ASP A 70 -1.56 13.97 1.35
C ASP A 70 -0.07 13.69 1.59
N TRP A 71 0.79 14.70 1.44
CA TRP A 71 2.19 14.72 1.86
C TRP A 71 2.41 15.67 3.06
#